data_AF-A0A7V5SBF7-F1
#
_entry.id   AF-A0A7V5SBF7-F1
#
_cell.length_a   1.000
_cell.length_b   1.000
_cell.length_c   1.000
_cell.angle_alpha   90.00
_cell.angle_beta   90.00
_cell.angle_gamma   90.00
#
_symmetry.space_group_name_H-M   'P 1'
#
loop_
_entity.id
_entity.type
_entity.pdbx_description
1 polymer ?
#
loop_
_entity_poly.entity_id
_entity_poly.type
_entity_poly.pdbx_seq_one_letter_code
_entity_poly.pdbx_strand_id
1 'polypeptide(L)'
;MQSKGFLLFLGAVAILGTVSTLWLPHWSGSLYVLIVVGYLFRGGWAYSVSAGGVMALIWLVAALSWDIPNQGLLAEKVAALFGVSRPILWVITAVIGFLLGSVGVAIGQTLGRLLPQKPPQFRGRR
;
A
#
# COMPACT_ATOMS: atom_id res chain seq x y z
N MET A 1 6.15 -24.78 5.08
CA MET A 1 4.75 -25.01 5.50
C MET A 1 4.09 -23.65 5.71
N GLN A 2 3.22 -23.22 4.78
CA GLN A 2 2.53 -21.93 4.87
C GLN A 2 1.52 -21.99 6.03
N SER A 3 1.59 -21.06 6.98
CA SER A 3 0.68 -21.08 8.13
C SER A 3 -0.73 -20.74 7.66
N LYS A 4 -1.75 -21.45 8.16
CA LYS A 4 -3.17 -21.19 7.85
C LYS A 4 -3.57 -19.73 8.11
N GLY A 5 -2.88 -19.07 9.06
CA GLY A 5 -3.06 -17.65 9.36
C GLY A 5 -2.61 -16.71 8.22
N PHE A 6 -1.56 -17.06 7.48
CA PHE A 6 -1.12 -16.27 6.31
C PHE A 6 -2.16 -16.31 5.19
N LEU A 7 -2.77 -17.47 4.93
CA LEU A 7 -3.83 -17.62 3.93
C LEU A 7 -5.10 -16.84 4.32
N LEU A 8 -5.47 -16.88 5.60
CA LEU A 8 -6.59 -16.09 6.13
C LEU A 8 -6.32 -14.58 6.01
N PHE A 9 -5.11 -14.13 6.32
CA PHE A 9 -4.71 -12.73 6.14
C PHE A 9 -4.81 -12.32 4.66
N LEU A 10 -4.26 -13.12 3.75
CA LEU A 10 -4.30 -12.85 2.32
C LEU A 10 -5.75 -12.76 1.81
N GLY A 11 -6.62 -13.67 2.27
CA GLY A 11 -8.04 -13.67 1.95
C GLY A 11 -8.78 -12.43 2.48
N ALA A 12 -8.53 -12.05 3.73
CA ALA A 12 -9.12 -10.85 4.33
C ALA A 12 -8.69 -9.57 3.58
N VAL A 13 -7.41 -9.46 3.25
CA VAL A 13 -6.85 -8.35 2.47
C VAL A 13 -7.49 -8.29 1.08
N ALA A 14 -7.63 -9.42 0.39
CA ALA A 14 -8.26 -9.47 -0.93
C ALA A 14 -9.73 -9.01 -0.88
N ILE A 15 -10.51 -9.55 0.05
CA ILE A 15 -11.93 -9.18 0.21
C ILE A 15 -12.07 -7.70 0.52
N LEU A 16 -11.31 -7.19 1.49
CA LEU A 16 -11.41 -5.80 1.92
C LEU A 16 -10.92 -4.85 0.82
N GLY A 17 -9.89 -5.24 0.05
CA GLY A 17 -9.45 -4.52 -1.14
C GLY A 17 -10.57 -4.41 -2.18
N THR A 18 -11.19 -5.55 -2.55
CA THR A 18 -12.29 -5.58 -3.53
C THR A 18 -13.48 -4.76 -3.08
N VAL A 19 -13.92 -4.89 -1.82
CA VAL A 19 -15.06 -4.12 -1.29
C VAL A 19 -14.75 -2.62 -1.28
N SER A 20 -13.51 -2.24 -0.94
CA SER A 20 -13.08 -0.84 -0.96
C SER A 20 -13.23 -0.23 -2.36
N THR A 21 -12.89 -0.96 -3.43
CA THR A 21 -12.99 -0.45 -4.80
C THR A 21 -14.42 -0.22 -5.32
N LEU A 22 -15.45 -0.75 -4.64
CA LEU A 22 -16.85 -0.52 -5.01
C LEU A 22 -17.34 0.90 -4.67
N TRP A 23 -16.79 1.49 -3.59
CA TRP A 23 -17.28 2.75 -3.03
C TRP A 23 -16.20 3.83 -2.95
N LEU A 24 -14.94 3.41 -2.93
CA LEU A 24 -13.78 4.29 -2.82
C LEU A 24 -12.95 4.20 -4.10
N PRO A 25 -12.23 5.28 -4.45
CA PRO A 25 -11.30 5.25 -5.57
C PRO A 25 -10.30 4.10 -5.44
N HIS A 26 -9.88 3.51 -6.56
CA HIS A 26 -9.02 2.32 -6.60
C HIS A 26 -7.72 2.41 -5.77
N TRP A 27 -7.19 3.62 -5.56
CA TRP A 27 -6.02 3.87 -4.72
C TRP A 27 -6.26 3.71 -3.20
N SER A 28 -7.52 3.73 -2.75
CA SER A 28 -7.88 3.51 -1.35
C SER A 28 -7.57 2.08 -0.87
N GLY A 29 -7.62 1.10 -1.78
CA GLY A 29 -7.34 -0.29 -1.46
C GLY A 29 -5.93 -0.48 -0.90
N SER A 30 -4.92 0.16 -1.52
CA SER A 30 -3.54 0.15 -1.01
C SER A 30 -3.44 0.65 0.42
N LEU A 31 -4.12 1.74 0.77
CA LEU A 31 -4.09 2.29 2.12
C LEU A 31 -4.64 1.28 3.14
N TYR A 32 -5.77 0.63 2.82
CA TYR A 32 -6.37 -0.37 3.69
C TYR A 32 -5.41 -1.54 3.94
N VAL A 33 -4.83 -2.10 2.88
CA VAL A 33 -3.86 -3.21 2.99
C VAL A 33 -2.71 -2.84 3.91
N LEU A 34 -2.15 -1.64 3.74
CA LEU A 34 -1.02 -1.16 4.53
C LEU A 34 -1.39 -0.91 6.00
N ILE A 35 -2.61 -0.46 6.28
CA ILE A 35 -3.12 -0.36 7.66
C ILE A 35 -3.20 -1.74 8.30
N VAL A 36 -3.74 -2.74 7.62
CA VAL A 36 -3.80 -4.11 8.19
C VAL A 36 -2.38 -4.68 8.37
N VAL A 37 -1.48 -4.47 7.42
CA VAL A 37 -0.06 -4.86 7.55
C VAL A 37 0.57 -4.20 8.77
N GLY A 38 0.45 -2.87 8.92
CA GLY A 38 0.99 -2.16 10.09
C GLY A 38 0.34 -2.58 11.41
N TYR A 39 -0.94 -2.95 11.38
CA TYR A 39 -1.64 -3.46 12.55
C TYR A 39 -1.10 -4.82 13.00
N LEU A 40 -0.88 -5.74 12.07
CA LEU A 40 -0.40 -7.09 12.36
C LEU A 40 1.11 -7.15 12.62
N PHE A 41 1.90 -6.31 11.95
CA PHE A 41 3.35 -6.29 12.02
C PHE A 41 3.83 -5.01 12.69
N ARG A 42 4.28 -5.15 13.93
CA ARG A 42 4.87 -4.06 14.70
C ARG A 42 6.34 -3.86 14.33
N GLY A 43 6.73 -2.60 14.15
CA GLY A 43 8.10 -2.19 13.91
C GLY A 43 8.34 -0.77 14.40
N GLY A 44 9.59 -0.32 14.32
CA GLY A 44 9.95 1.08 14.54
C GLY A 44 9.68 1.94 13.30
N TRP A 45 10.08 3.22 13.38
CA TRP A 45 9.96 4.19 12.28
C TRP A 45 10.52 3.68 10.94
N ALA A 46 11.64 2.97 10.97
CA ALA A 46 12.27 2.39 9.78
C ALA A 46 11.34 1.44 9.00
N TYR A 47 10.39 0.76 9.66
CA TYR A 47 9.44 -0.14 9.02
C TYR A 47 8.36 0.62 8.24
N SER A 48 7.94 1.78 8.73
CA SER A 48 7.02 2.67 8.01
C SER A 48 7.70 3.27 6.78
N VAL A 49 8.93 3.77 6.93
CA VAL A 49 9.71 4.33 5.82
C VAL A 49 10.02 3.27 4.75
N SER A 50 10.36 2.06 5.13
CA SER A 50 10.62 0.97 4.18
C SER A 50 9.35 0.56 3.43
N ALA A 51 8.20 0.50 4.11
CA ALA A 51 6.91 0.30 3.45
C ALA A 51 6.59 1.42 2.44
N GLY A 52 6.91 2.66 2.79
CA GLY A 52 6.91 3.79 1.85
C GLY A 52 7.78 3.52 0.63
N GLY A 53 9.06 3.21 0.82
CA GLY A 53 10.00 2.95 -0.28
C GLY A 53 9.51 1.85 -1.23
N VAL A 54 9.01 0.73 -0.67
CA VAL A 54 8.45 -0.36 -1.47
C VAL A 54 7.23 0.12 -2.27
N MET A 55 6.31 0.86 -1.64
CA MET A 55 5.13 1.37 -2.34
C MET A 55 5.46 2.42 -3.40
N ALA A 56 6.50 3.23 -3.18
CA ALA A 56 6.99 4.17 -4.18
C ALA A 56 7.45 3.45 -5.45
N LEU A 57 8.20 2.36 -5.28
CA LEU A 57 8.67 1.53 -6.39
C LEU A 57 7.51 0.83 -7.10
N ILE A 58 6.57 0.23 -6.35
CA ILE A 58 5.39 -0.42 -6.94
C ILE A 58 4.59 0.57 -7.79
N TRP A 59 4.36 1.78 -7.27
CA TRP A 59 3.59 2.80 -7.98
C TRP A 59 4.33 3.37 -9.18
N LEU A 60 5.66 3.54 -9.08
CA LEU A 60 6.48 3.95 -10.22
C LEU A 60 6.43 2.91 -11.33
N VAL A 61 6.61 1.63 -10.99
CA VAL A 61 6.54 0.52 -11.96
C VAL A 61 5.14 0.45 -12.58
N ALA A 62 4.08 0.59 -11.79
CA ALA A 62 2.71 0.61 -12.30
C ALA A 62 2.47 1.80 -13.26
N ALA A 63 2.93 2.99 -12.90
CA ALA A 63 2.85 4.17 -13.75
C ALA A 63 3.54 3.95 -15.10
N LEU A 64 4.79 3.45 -15.09
CA LEU A 64 5.54 3.15 -16.31
C LEU A 64 4.87 2.05 -17.14
N SER A 65 4.35 1.00 -16.49
CA SER A 65 3.73 -0.15 -17.15
C SER A 65 2.43 0.21 -17.86
N TRP A 66 1.68 1.18 -17.34
CA TRP A 66 0.46 1.68 -18.01
C TRP A 66 0.76 2.79 -19.00
N ASP A 67 1.78 3.60 -18.76
CA ASP A 67 2.02 4.80 -19.55
C ASP A 67 2.86 4.54 -20.82
N ILE A 68 3.85 3.63 -20.76
CA ILE A 68 4.69 3.30 -21.92
C ILE A 68 3.89 2.66 -23.06
N PRO A 69 3.05 1.64 -22.83
CA PRO A 69 2.26 1.02 -23.91
C PRO A 69 1.19 1.95 -24.49
N ASN A 70 0.68 2.88 -23.68
CA ASN A 70 -0.32 3.87 -24.09
C ASN A 70 0.28 5.14 -24.72
N GLN A 71 1.57 5.11 -25.08
CA GLN A 71 2.31 6.23 -25.67
C GLN A 71 2.22 7.54 -24.87
N GLY A 72 1.92 7.50 -23.57
CA GLY A 72 1.81 8.72 -22.77
C GLY A 72 0.50 9.49 -22.87
N LEU A 73 -0.51 9.04 -23.64
CA LEU A 73 -1.70 9.83 -23.97
C LEU A 73 -2.43 10.45 -22.77
N LEU A 74 -2.58 9.69 -21.68
CA LEU A 74 -3.18 10.18 -20.43
C LEU A 74 -2.20 11.03 -19.63
N ALA A 75 -0.96 10.55 -19.45
CA ALA A 75 0.04 11.25 -18.66
C ALA A 75 0.41 12.60 -19.26
N GLU A 76 0.41 12.77 -20.58
CA GLU A 76 0.65 14.05 -21.25
C GLU A 76 -0.46 15.05 -20.97
N LYS A 77 -1.73 14.63 -21.03
CA LYS A 77 -2.86 15.50 -20.70
C LYS A 77 -2.82 15.95 -19.25
N VAL A 78 -2.54 15.02 -18.34
CA VAL A 78 -2.42 15.34 -16.90
C VAL A 78 -1.21 16.23 -16.67
N ALA A 79 -0.05 15.92 -17.26
CA ALA A 79 1.16 16.73 -17.14
C ALA A 79 0.93 18.17 -17.65
N ALA A 80 0.21 18.33 -18.77
CA ALA A 80 -0.17 19.65 -19.29
C ALA A 80 -1.10 20.42 -18.34
N LEU A 81 -2.08 19.76 -17.70
CA LEU A 81 -2.95 20.38 -16.70
C LEU A 81 -2.19 20.89 -15.48
N PHE A 82 -1.15 20.15 -15.06
CA PHE A 82 -0.30 20.54 -13.93
C PHE A 82 0.88 21.43 -14.33
N GLY A 83 1.06 21.72 -15.63
CA GLY A 83 2.19 22.50 -16.14
C GLY A 83 3.56 21.83 -15.90
N VAL A 84 3.58 20.50 -15.79
CA VAL A 84 4.80 19.71 -15.53
C VAL A 84 5.15 18.83 -16.71
N SER A 85 6.36 18.26 -16.70
CA SER A 85 6.75 17.25 -17.68
C SER A 85 6.23 15.86 -17.30
N ARG A 86 6.06 15.00 -18.31
CA ARG A 86 5.61 13.62 -18.13
C ARG A 86 6.47 12.80 -17.14
N PRO A 87 7.82 12.87 -17.16
CA PRO A 87 8.63 12.19 -16.14
C PRO A 87 8.40 12.69 -14.71
N ILE A 88 8.14 13.99 -14.54
CA ILE A 88 7.81 14.56 -13.22
C ILE A 88 6.51 13.95 -12.70
N LEU A 89 5.53 13.70 -13.56
CA LEU A 89 4.28 13.06 -13.17
C LEU A 89 4.50 11.63 -12.63
N TRP A 90 5.43 10.86 -13.21
CA TRP A 90 5.79 9.54 -12.68
C TRP A 90 6.45 9.65 -11.30
N VAL A 91 7.33 10.64 -11.11
CA VAL A 91 7.95 10.91 -9.81
C VAL A 91 6.89 11.28 -8.76
N ILE A 92 5.94 12.16 -9.11
CA ILE A 92 4.82 12.51 -8.23
C ILE A 92 4.02 11.26 -7.87
N THR A 93 3.75 10.39 -8.84
CA THR A 93 3.03 9.13 -8.60
C THR A 93 3.78 8.22 -7.63
N ALA A 94 5.10 8.10 -7.77
CA ALA A 94 5.95 7.35 -6.85
C ALA A 94 5.95 7.97 -5.44
N VAL A 95 6.00 9.30 -5.33
CA VAL A 95 5.93 10.01 -4.04
C VAL A 95 4.59 9.77 -3.35
N ILE A 96 3.47 9.77 -4.09
CA ILE A 96 2.16 9.44 -3.53
C ILE A 96 2.16 7.99 -3.01
N GLY A 97 2.73 7.05 -3.78
CA GLY A 97 2.93 5.66 -3.33
C GLY A 97 3.74 5.59 -2.03
N PHE A 98 4.83 6.35 -1.92
CA PHE A 98 5.65 6.44 -0.71
C PHE A 98 4.85 6.90 0.51
N LEU A 99 4.08 7.97 0.34
CA LEU A 99 3.26 8.54 1.40
C LEU A 99 2.19 7.55 1.84
N LEU A 100 1.49 6.90 0.91
CA LEU A 100 0.50 5.87 1.21
C LEU A 100 1.11 4.70 2.00
N GLY A 101 2.26 4.19 1.53
CA GLY A 101 3.06 3.15 2.19
C GLY A 101 3.37 3.50 3.65
N SER A 102 4.00 4.66 3.84
CA SER A 102 4.48 5.11 5.14
C SER A 102 3.33 5.38 6.11
N VAL A 103 2.32 6.14 5.65
CA VAL A 103 1.18 6.55 6.47
C VAL A 103 0.29 5.35 6.80
N GLY A 104 -0.01 4.49 5.83
CA GLY A 104 -0.84 3.31 6.05
C GLY A 104 -0.28 2.40 7.15
N VAL A 105 1.02 2.07 7.05
CA VAL A 105 1.68 1.25 8.06
C VAL A 105 1.76 1.96 9.42
N ALA A 106 2.07 3.26 9.44
CA ALA A 106 2.13 4.03 10.70
C ALA A 106 0.78 4.07 11.42
N ILE A 107 -0.32 4.26 10.68
CA ILE A 107 -1.69 4.21 11.20
C ILE A 107 -1.97 2.81 11.76
N GLY A 108 -1.67 1.76 11.00
CA GLY A 108 -1.86 0.38 11.45
C GLY A 108 -1.14 0.09 12.77
N GLN A 109 0.12 0.49 12.88
CA GLN A 109 0.91 0.32 14.09
C GLN A 109 0.36 1.11 15.28
N THR A 110 -0.11 2.34 15.03
CA THR A 110 -0.74 3.18 16.06
C THR A 110 -2.04 2.53 16.54
N LEU A 111 -2.86 2.01 15.63
CA LEU A 111 -4.08 1.29 15.97
C LEU A 111 -3.80 0.02 16.77
N GLY A 112 -2.73 -0.70 16.41
CA GLY A 112 -2.27 -1.87 17.16
C GLY A 112 -1.74 -1.54 18.55
N ARG A 113 -1.35 -0.29 18.85
CA ARG A 113 -1.01 0.17 20.20
C ARG A 113 -2.25 0.54 21.01
N LEU A 114 -3.28 1.08 20.38
CA LEU A 114 -4.52 1.52 21.02
C LEU A 114 -5.49 0.36 21.29
N LEU A 115 -5.54 -0.63 20.40
CA LEU A 115 -6.41 -1.79 20.54
C LEU A 115 -5.65 -2.98 21.15
N PRO A 116 -6.17 -3.63 22.21
CA PRO A 116 -5.55 -4.79 22.80
C PRO A 116 -5.48 -5.93 21.80
N GLN A 117 -4.28 -6.30 21.38
CA GLN A 117 -4.05 -7.50 20.60
C GLN A 117 -3.92 -8.68 21.55
N LYS A 118 -4.81 -9.68 21.43
CA LYS A 118 -4.46 -11.02 21.91
C LYS A 118 -3.37 -11.53 20.97
N PRO A 119 -2.10 -11.68 21.43
CA PRO A 119 -1.06 -12.20 20.56
C PRO A 119 -1.51 -13.57 20.04
N PRO A 120 -1.30 -13.89 18.75
CA PRO A 120 -1.58 -15.22 18.24
C PRO A 120 -0.76 -16.21 19.06
N GLN A 121 -1.44 -16.99 19.91
CA GLN A 121 -0.82 -18.10 20.63
C GLN A 121 -0.40 -19.12 19.57
N PHE A 122 0.84 -19.00 19.09
CA PHE A 122 1.52 -20.12 18.46
C PHE A 122 1.67 -21.18 19.53
N ARG A 123 0.70 -22.10 19.58
CA ARG A 123 0.72 -23.29 20.42
C ARG A 123 1.84 -24.16 19.87
N GLY A 124 3.07 -23.87 20.28
CA GLY A 124 4.22 -24.75 20.11
C GLY A 124 3.86 -26.05 20.79
N ARG A 125 3.50 -27.05 19.98
CA ARG A 125 3.52 -28.43 20.44
C ARG A 125 4.99 -28.76 20.68
N ARG A 126 5.35 -28.89 21.95
CA ARG A 126 6.51 -29.67 22.38
C ARG A 126 6.40 -31.08 21.82
#